data_AF-A0A179S8V2-F1
#
_entry.id   AF-A0A179S8V2-F1
#
_cell.length_a   1.000
_cell.length_b   1.000
_cell.length_c   1.000
_cell.angle_alpha   90.00
_cell.angle_beta   90.00
_cell.angle_gamma   90.00
#
_symmetry.space_group_name_H-M   'P 1'
#
loop_
_entity.id
_entity.type
_entity.pdbx_description
1 polymer ?
#
loop_
_entity_poly.entity_id
_entity_poly.type
_entity_poly.pdbx_seq_one_letter_code
_entity_poly.pdbx_strand_id
1 'polypeptide(L)'
;MLHVPGMPEGVHVSFSPEHLPVSSPAQPERYTPLALVGAGTPSKELTALLDAHEMAYGYALYTEAYGLPDLSERRQAEEEAFRALLHTPLQSDADRAAYAAAVISRQMHSLGDGVISGRDHPLAVAYRNIRLGEHAREPEAMRHVGRKAERVEDPILAAIDAHRAAYAAWHLLMLAWSDTLAGTPEYEAAETIGATARLRERDAFRAILTTRPTTPAGFAALASYLPDVMRQSNPDTEAEALAALDALRAGVMSLRLEAASADPVATAEARSKTDNVDLARLSAEQIDLSALDVFQLSGLFEAYQVARFSWEGVEQRPYSFERGTDRLRHLTDLGKIARFEEERASWIMHRLEQEIVSRKPEDEEQRDEILMVRTQQEFRCNARIHDNALLVDIARDWTV
;
A
#
# COMPACT_ATOMS: atom_id res chain seq x y z
N MET A 1 -39.83 26.35 32.34
CA MET A 1 -39.99 26.19 33.79
C MET A 1 -41.03 25.10 34.03
N LEU A 2 -40.58 23.92 34.46
CA LEU A 2 -41.43 22.77 34.77
C LEU A 2 -41.24 22.46 36.26
N HIS A 3 -42.32 22.50 37.02
CA HIS A 3 -42.34 22.30 38.47
C HIS A 3 -42.74 20.84 38.73
N VAL A 4 -41.89 20.08 39.42
CA VAL A 4 -42.22 18.73 39.91
C VAL A 4 -42.45 18.81 41.42
N PRO A 5 -43.61 18.42 41.97
CA PRO A 5 -43.88 18.46 43.41
C PRO A 5 -43.43 17.17 44.11
N GLY A 6 -42.73 17.28 45.25
CA GLY A 6 -42.66 16.17 46.23
C GLY A 6 -41.30 15.76 46.82
N MET A 7 -40.27 16.61 46.89
CA MET A 7 -39.02 16.28 47.61
C MET A 7 -38.72 17.34 48.69
N PRO A 8 -38.37 16.93 49.93
CA PRO A 8 -38.00 17.86 50.99
C PRO A 8 -36.63 18.51 50.72
N GLU A 9 -36.58 19.83 50.88
CA GLU A 9 -35.36 20.63 50.80
C GLU A 9 -34.39 20.23 51.92
N GLY A 10 -33.11 19.98 51.60
CA GLY A 10 -32.04 20.02 52.60
C GLY A 10 -31.06 18.85 52.71
N VAL A 11 -30.74 18.09 51.65
CA VAL A 11 -29.62 17.12 51.68
C VAL A 11 -28.48 17.58 50.76
N HIS A 12 -27.47 18.21 51.35
CA HIS A 12 -26.18 18.43 50.71
C HIS A 12 -25.29 17.20 50.92
N VAL A 13 -24.98 16.47 49.85
CA VAL A 13 -23.93 15.44 49.84
C VAL A 13 -22.66 16.08 49.28
N SER A 14 -21.67 16.32 50.14
CA SER A 14 -20.34 16.78 49.76
C SER A 14 -19.41 15.57 49.61
N PHE A 15 -18.84 15.40 48.43
CA PHE A 15 -17.71 14.50 48.22
C PHE A 15 -16.43 15.35 48.14
N SER A 16 -15.60 15.27 49.18
CA SER A 16 -14.21 15.75 49.11
C SER A 16 -13.33 14.61 48.59
N PRO A 17 -12.58 14.78 47.50
CA PRO A 17 -11.55 13.84 47.11
C PRO A 17 -10.25 14.19 47.84
N GLU A 18 -9.81 13.28 48.72
CA GLU A 18 -8.49 13.32 49.34
C GLU A 18 -7.38 13.18 48.28
N HIS A 19 -6.32 13.96 48.47
CA HIS A 19 -5.13 14.01 47.66
C HIS A 19 -4.28 12.73 47.78
N LEU A 20 -4.10 12.01 46.67
CA LEU A 20 -2.96 11.12 46.46
C LEU A 20 -2.06 11.72 45.36
N PRO A 21 -0.74 11.89 45.60
CA PRO A 21 0.18 12.36 44.57
C PRO A 21 0.47 11.23 43.59
N VAL A 22 -0.15 11.27 42.41
CA VAL A 22 0.25 10.44 41.27
C VAL A 22 1.44 11.12 40.61
N SER A 23 2.63 10.57 40.80
CA SER A 23 3.80 10.95 40.02
C SER A 23 3.66 10.34 38.63
N SER A 24 3.24 11.15 37.66
CA SER A 24 3.20 10.76 36.25
C SER A 24 4.63 10.55 35.74
N PRO A 25 4.94 9.43 35.06
CA PRO A 25 6.23 9.27 34.39
C PRO A 25 6.42 10.39 33.36
N ALA A 26 7.63 10.94 33.31
CA ALA A 26 8.00 12.03 32.42
C ALA A 26 7.60 11.71 30.97
N GLN A 27 6.82 12.60 30.35
CA GLN A 27 6.54 12.55 28.92
C GLN A 27 7.88 12.58 28.16
N PRO A 28 8.08 11.72 27.15
CA PRO A 28 9.26 11.84 26.29
C PRO A 28 9.27 13.23 25.66
N GLU A 29 10.46 13.84 25.59
CA GLU A 29 10.65 15.16 24.96
C GLU A 29 10.02 15.15 23.57
N ARG A 30 9.06 16.06 23.35
CA ARG A 30 8.40 16.21 22.05
C ARG A 30 9.45 16.57 21.02
N TYR A 31 9.58 15.75 19.98
CA TYR A 31 10.35 16.08 18.78
C TYR A 31 9.97 17.49 18.31
N THR A 32 10.93 18.40 18.33
CA THR A 32 10.76 19.76 17.83
C THR A 32 11.36 19.78 16.42
N PRO A 33 10.55 19.92 15.36
CA PRO A 33 11.07 19.98 14.00
C PRO A 33 12.06 21.11 13.85
N LEU A 34 13.15 20.89 13.10
CA LEU A 34 14.09 21.95 12.74
C LEU A 34 13.35 23.05 11.97
N ALA A 35 13.61 24.32 12.33
CA ALA A 35 13.07 25.46 11.62
C ALA A 35 13.63 25.51 10.20
N LEU A 36 12.74 25.56 9.19
CA LEU A 36 13.10 25.63 7.77
C LEU A 36 13.89 26.92 7.48
N VAL A 37 15.13 26.78 7.05
CA VAL A 37 16.00 27.89 6.60
C VAL A 37 15.91 27.93 5.07
N GLY A 38 15.43 29.05 4.52
CA GLY A 38 14.91 29.17 3.15
C GLY A 38 15.81 28.74 1.96
N ALA A 39 15.18 28.74 0.79
CA ALA A 39 15.62 28.29 -0.55
C ALA A 39 17.08 28.60 -0.93
N GLY A 40 18.02 27.80 -0.42
CA GLY A 40 19.41 27.77 -0.87
C GLY A 40 19.59 26.99 -2.17
N THR A 41 20.82 26.95 -2.67
CA THR A 41 21.22 26.00 -3.72
C THR A 41 21.51 24.64 -3.10
N PRO A 42 21.11 23.51 -3.72
CA PRO A 42 21.49 22.19 -3.25
C PRO A 42 23.01 22.04 -3.16
N SER A 43 23.47 21.17 -2.27
CA SER A 43 24.87 20.79 -2.18
C SER A 43 25.37 20.23 -3.51
N LYS A 44 26.63 20.51 -3.85
CA LYS A 44 27.25 20.01 -5.09
C LYS A 44 27.20 18.49 -5.21
N GLU A 45 27.29 17.80 -4.06
CA GLU A 45 27.19 16.36 -3.96
C GLU A 45 25.80 15.85 -4.34
N LEU A 46 24.73 16.47 -3.81
CA LEU A 46 23.38 16.11 -4.20
C LEU A 46 23.10 16.47 -5.66
N THR A 47 23.53 17.64 -6.14
CA THR A 47 23.37 18.03 -7.56
C THR A 47 24.00 17.00 -8.49
N ALA A 48 25.21 16.52 -8.20
CA ALA A 48 25.86 15.50 -9.03
C ALA A 48 25.08 14.16 -9.05
N LEU A 49 24.45 13.78 -7.93
CA LEU A 49 23.62 12.58 -7.86
C LEU A 49 22.29 12.74 -8.60
N LEU A 50 21.68 13.93 -8.52
CA LEU A 50 20.49 14.27 -9.30
C LEU A 50 20.79 14.21 -10.80
N ASP A 51 21.86 14.84 -11.25
CA ASP A 51 22.29 14.82 -12.66
C ASP A 51 22.56 13.38 -13.14
N ALA A 52 23.24 12.56 -12.32
CA ALA A 52 23.53 11.17 -12.64
C ALA A 52 22.24 10.33 -12.76
N HIS A 53 21.30 10.51 -11.83
CA HIS A 53 20.00 9.86 -11.84
C HIS A 53 19.17 10.29 -13.06
N GLU A 54 19.02 11.59 -13.31
CA GLU A 54 18.24 12.11 -14.45
C GLU A 54 18.79 11.61 -15.79
N MET A 55 20.12 11.58 -15.94
CA MET A 55 20.74 11.04 -17.14
C MET A 55 20.48 9.53 -17.29
N ALA A 56 20.66 8.74 -16.23
CA ALA A 56 20.41 7.29 -16.27
C ALA A 56 18.93 6.97 -16.55
N TYR A 57 18.03 7.73 -15.90
CA TYR A 57 16.59 7.66 -16.09
C TYR A 57 16.17 7.98 -17.53
N GLY A 58 16.69 9.06 -18.10
CA GLY A 58 16.46 9.43 -19.50
C GLY A 58 16.93 8.35 -20.48
N TYR A 59 18.09 7.73 -20.23
CA TYR A 59 18.57 6.61 -21.06
C TYR A 59 17.71 5.36 -20.94
N ALA A 60 17.23 5.03 -19.74
CA ALA A 60 16.32 3.90 -19.52
C ALA A 60 15.00 4.11 -20.27
N LEU A 61 14.39 5.30 -20.15
CA LEU A 61 13.17 5.66 -20.88
C LEU A 61 13.35 5.63 -22.40
N TYR A 62 14.45 6.21 -22.90
CA TYR A 62 14.75 6.19 -24.32
C TYR A 62 14.87 4.76 -24.83
N THR A 63 15.64 3.93 -24.11
CA THR A 63 15.85 2.52 -24.48
C THR A 63 14.54 1.74 -24.50
N GLU A 64 13.66 1.97 -23.53
CA GLU A 64 12.33 1.36 -23.48
C GLU A 64 11.45 1.81 -24.64
N ALA A 65 11.37 3.12 -24.89
CA ALA A 65 10.55 3.69 -25.96
C ALA A 65 10.95 3.21 -27.36
N TYR A 66 12.24 2.94 -27.57
CA TYR A 66 12.79 2.48 -28.86
C TYR A 66 13.11 0.97 -28.91
N GLY A 67 12.83 0.22 -27.85
CA GLY A 67 13.05 -1.22 -27.79
C GLY A 67 14.51 -1.65 -28.01
N LEU A 68 15.48 -0.91 -27.47
CA LEU A 68 16.90 -1.27 -27.64
C LEU A 68 17.26 -2.49 -26.78
N PRO A 69 18.22 -3.33 -27.22
CA PRO A 69 18.52 -4.61 -26.57
C PRO A 69 19.17 -4.48 -25.18
N ASP A 70 19.65 -3.29 -24.79
CA ASP A 70 20.34 -3.03 -23.52
C ASP A 70 19.40 -2.53 -22.40
N LEU A 71 18.07 -2.66 -22.55
CA LEU A 71 17.09 -2.18 -21.56
C LEU A 71 17.36 -2.65 -20.12
N SER A 72 17.74 -3.91 -19.95
CA SER A 72 18.04 -4.45 -18.63
C SER A 72 19.26 -3.76 -17.99
N GLU A 73 20.30 -3.48 -18.75
CA GLU A 73 21.51 -2.80 -18.27
C GLU A 73 21.22 -1.34 -17.94
N ARG A 74 20.39 -0.67 -18.74
CA ARG A 74 19.99 0.73 -18.51
C ARG A 74 19.09 0.89 -17.29
N ARG A 75 18.15 -0.03 -17.07
CA ARG A 75 17.32 -0.04 -15.85
C ARG A 75 18.16 -0.30 -14.61
N GLN A 76 19.11 -1.24 -14.67
CA GLN A 76 20.06 -1.49 -13.58
C GLN A 76 20.87 -0.21 -13.24
N ALA A 77 21.37 0.49 -14.26
CA ALA A 77 22.13 1.74 -14.06
C ALA A 77 21.27 2.87 -13.48
N GLU A 78 20.01 3.01 -13.90
CA GLU A 78 19.04 3.93 -13.29
C GLU A 78 18.80 3.58 -11.82
N GLU A 79 18.55 2.31 -11.52
CA GLU A 79 18.25 1.88 -10.15
C GLU A 79 19.44 2.11 -9.22
N GLU A 80 20.66 1.89 -9.68
CA GLU A 80 21.89 2.18 -8.93
C GLU A 80 22.08 3.69 -8.68
N ALA A 81 21.84 4.52 -9.70
CA ALA A 81 21.91 5.98 -9.56
C ALA A 81 20.82 6.50 -8.61
N PHE A 82 19.60 5.97 -8.71
CA PHE A 82 18.49 6.32 -7.84
C PHE A 82 18.72 5.84 -6.39
N ARG A 83 19.32 4.65 -6.20
CA ARG A 83 19.71 4.16 -4.86
C ARG A 83 20.77 5.06 -4.23
N ALA A 84 21.77 5.49 -5.00
CA ALA A 84 22.77 6.43 -4.53
C ALA A 84 22.15 7.78 -4.11
N LEU A 85 21.15 8.26 -4.87
CA LEU A 85 20.36 9.43 -4.51
C LEU A 85 19.57 9.21 -3.20
N LEU A 86 18.80 8.12 -3.11
CA LEU A 86 17.98 7.74 -1.94
C LEU A 86 18.77 7.65 -0.64
N HIS A 87 20.05 7.30 -0.71
CA HIS A 87 20.90 7.13 0.46
C HIS A 87 21.96 8.22 0.59
N THR A 88 21.74 9.41 0.02
CA THR A 88 22.66 10.54 0.14
C THR A 88 22.35 11.46 1.34
N PRO A 89 23.37 12.02 2.02
CA PRO A 89 23.14 12.89 3.16
C PRO A 89 22.55 14.21 2.69
N LEU A 90 21.43 14.61 3.27
CA LEU A 90 20.80 15.90 2.98
C LEU A 90 21.34 16.92 3.97
N GLN A 91 22.21 17.83 3.51
CA GLN A 91 22.94 18.77 4.37
C GLN A 91 22.18 20.08 4.59
N SER A 92 21.14 20.35 3.80
CA SER A 92 20.40 21.61 3.81
C SER A 92 18.93 21.39 3.47
N ASP A 93 18.08 22.40 3.70
CA ASP A 93 16.68 22.34 3.25
C ASP A 93 16.55 22.43 1.73
N ALA A 94 17.50 23.08 1.06
CA ALA A 94 17.62 23.03 -0.39
C ALA A 94 17.91 21.60 -0.89
N ASP A 95 18.72 20.84 -0.15
CA ASP A 95 18.97 19.44 -0.45
C ASP A 95 17.69 18.62 -0.30
N ARG A 96 16.93 18.85 0.77
CA ARG A 96 15.66 18.15 1.03
C ARG A 96 14.62 18.43 -0.04
N ALA A 97 14.48 19.68 -0.46
CA ALA A 97 13.53 20.08 -1.51
C ALA A 97 13.90 19.45 -2.87
N ALA A 98 15.17 19.56 -3.29
CA ALA A 98 15.62 18.99 -4.56
C ALA A 98 15.54 17.45 -4.57
N TYR A 99 15.89 16.82 -3.45
CA TYR A 99 15.74 15.38 -3.25
C TYR A 99 14.28 14.92 -3.34
N ALA A 100 13.37 15.62 -2.66
CA ALA A 100 11.94 15.30 -2.67
C ALA A 100 11.34 15.37 -4.08
N ALA A 101 11.66 16.44 -4.81
CA ALA A 101 11.21 16.63 -6.19
C ALA A 101 11.65 15.48 -7.10
N ALA A 102 12.91 15.05 -7.00
CA ALA A 102 13.44 13.95 -7.81
C ALA A 102 12.79 12.60 -7.48
N VAL A 103 12.58 12.29 -6.20
CA VAL A 103 11.94 11.04 -5.79
C VAL A 103 10.46 11.00 -6.21
N ILE A 104 9.71 12.10 -6.01
CA ILE A 104 8.32 12.19 -6.43
C ILE A 104 8.23 12.05 -7.95
N SER A 105 9.07 12.78 -8.69
CA SER A 105 9.11 12.71 -10.15
C SER A 105 9.31 11.27 -10.64
N ARG A 106 10.31 10.54 -10.11
CA ARG A 106 10.55 9.14 -10.50
C ARG A 106 9.36 8.22 -10.22
N GLN A 107 8.66 8.44 -9.11
CA GLN A 107 7.53 7.61 -8.69
C GLN A 107 6.24 7.89 -9.47
N MET A 108 6.07 9.10 -9.98
CA MET A 108 4.91 9.49 -10.78
C MET A 108 4.99 9.05 -12.26
N HIS A 109 6.13 8.57 -12.72
CA HIS A 109 6.35 8.20 -14.13
C HIS A 109 6.37 6.68 -14.37
N SER A 110 6.51 6.28 -15.65
CA SER A 110 6.36 4.91 -16.16
C SER A 110 7.33 3.87 -15.59
N LEU A 111 8.41 4.29 -14.94
CA LEU A 111 9.37 3.39 -14.28
C LEU A 111 9.08 3.19 -12.79
N GLY A 112 8.02 3.81 -12.26
CA GLY A 112 7.55 3.57 -10.90
C GLY A 112 7.06 2.13 -10.70
N ASP A 113 7.47 1.49 -9.61
CA ASP A 113 6.90 0.21 -9.20
C ASP A 113 5.42 0.40 -8.88
N GLY A 114 4.53 -0.28 -9.60
CA GLY A 114 3.08 -0.23 -9.37
C GLY A 114 2.62 -0.82 -8.02
N VAL A 115 3.56 -1.17 -7.12
CA VAL A 115 3.29 -1.83 -5.84
C VAL A 115 3.86 -0.98 -4.69
N ILE A 116 3.07 -0.01 -4.25
CA ILE A 116 3.35 0.81 -3.07
C ILE A 116 2.93 0.04 -1.82
N SER A 117 3.78 -0.84 -1.26
CA SER A 117 3.42 -1.50 0.02
C SER A 117 4.57 -1.90 0.97
N GLY A 118 5.81 -1.50 0.70
CA GLY A 118 6.98 -1.87 1.52
C GLY A 118 7.52 -0.79 2.46
N ARG A 119 8.08 -1.20 3.61
CA ARG A 119 8.85 -0.33 4.53
C ARG A 119 10.13 0.24 3.89
N ASP A 120 10.66 -0.48 2.90
CA ASP A 120 11.85 -0.15 2.11
C ASP A 120 11.48 0.46 0.74
N HIS A 121 10.19 0.73 0.51
CA HIS A 121 9.74 1.41 -0.69
C HIS A 121 10.44 2.78 -0.80
N PRO A 122 10.88 3.21 -1.99
CA PRO A 122 11.56 4.49 -2.19
C PRO A 122 10.86 5.69 -1.56
N LEU A 123 9.53 5.76 -1.65
CA LEU A 123 8.74 6.82 -1.00
C LEU A 123 8.83 6.77 0.54
N ALA A 124 8.84 5.57 1.13
CA ALA A 124 8.98 5.42 2.57
C ALA A 124 10.40 5.78 3.06
N VAL A 125 11.43 5.44 2.28
CA VAL A 125 12.82 5.83 2.54
C VAL A 125 12.98 7.35 2.41
N ALA A 126 12.46 7.93 1.34
CA ALA A 126 12.51 9.37 1.10
C ALA A 126 11.76 10.16 2.16
N TYR A 127 10.59 9.70 2.58
CA TYR A 127 9.84 10.29 3.68
C TYR A 127 10.66 10.33 4.98
N ARG A 128 11.38 9.26 5.32
CA ARG A 128 12.27 9.25 6.50
C ARG A 128 13.41 10.25 6.37
N ASN A 129 14.10 10.25 5.24
CA ASN A 129 15.21 11.18 4.99
C ASN A 129 14.76 12.63 5.09
N ILE A 130 13.59 12.97 4.53
CA ILE A 130 13.03 14.32 4.55
C ILE A 130 12.56 14.69 5.96
N ARG A 131 11.77 13.84 6.62
CA ARG A 131 11.06 14.19 7.85
C ARG A 131 11.93 14.12 9.10
N LEU A 132 12.80 13.12 9.18
CA LEU A 132 13.57 12.86 10.40
C LEU A 132 15.00 13.42 10.29
N GLY A 133 15.47 13.73 9.07
CA GLY A 133 16.91 13.96 8.84
C GLY A 133 17.76 12.73 9.23
N GLU A 134 17.11 11.64 9.63
CA GLU A 134 17.70 10.34 9.84
C GLU A 134 18.04 9.84 8.47
N HIS A 135 19.30 10.07 8.16
CA HIS A 135 19.95 9.49 7.04
C HIS A 135 19.73 7.98 7.13
N ALA A 136 18.78 7.46 6.36
CA ALA A 136 18.47 6.04 6.36
C ALA A 136 19.69 5.36 5.75
N ARG A 137 20.64 5.02 6.64
CA ARG A 137 21.81 4.22 6.28
C ARG A 137 21.26 3.05 5.52
N GLU A 138 21.76 2.88 4.30
CA GLU A 138 21.47 1.70 3.50
C GLU A 138 21.59 0.48 4.44
N PRO A 139 20.50 -0.30 4.63
CA PRO A 139 20.51 -1.45 5.52
C PRO A 139 21.75 -2.29 5.24
N GLU A 140 22.41 -2.85 6.24
CA GLU A 140 23.63 -3.64 5.97
C GLU A 140 23.39 -4.78 4.99
N ALA A 141 22.16 -5.33 4.97
CA ALA A 141 21.67 -6.27 3.98
C ALA A 141 21.67 -5.74 2.53
N MET A 142 21.54 -4.43 2.34
CA MET A 142 21.51 -3.75 1.04
C MET A 142 22.90 -3.26 0.58
N ARG A 143 23.89 -3.09 1.49
CA ARG A 143 25.29 -2.76 1.12
C ARG A 143 25.97 -3.82 0.25
N HIS A 144 25.35 -4.98 0.11
CA HIS A 144 25.78 -6.06 -0.76
C HIS A 144 25.12 -6.02 -2.14
N VAL A 145 24.15 -5.14 -2.39
CA VAL A 145 23.52 -5.00 -3.70
C VAL A 145 24.52 -4.31 -4.64
N GLY A 146 25.29 -5.14 -5.36
CA GLY A 146 26.42 -4.74 -6.22
C GLY A 146 27.70 -5.55 -5.95
N ARG A 147 27.85 -6.13 -4.75
CA ARG A 147 28.75 -7.30 -4.57
C ARG A 147 27.92 -8.55 -4.84
N LYS A 148 28.48 -9.52 -5.57
CA LYS A 148 27.83 -10.81 -5.78
C LYS A 148 27.82 -11.56 -4.43
N ALA A 149 26.91 -11.19 -3.52
CA ALA A 149 26.52 -12.04 -2.42
C ALA A 149 26.07 -13.34 -3.09
N GLU A 150 26.53 -14.46 -2.56
CA GLU A 150 26.01 -15.76 -2.94
C GLU A 150 24.52 -15.73 -2.55
N ARG A 151 23.69 -15.32 -3.52
CA ARG A 151 22.25 -15.15 -3.37
C ARG A 151 21.75 -16.55 -3.06
N VAL A 152 21.42 -16.80 -1.80
CA VAL A 152 20.57 -17.92 -1.47
C VAL A 152 19.22 -17.55 -2.07
N GLU A 153 18.94 -18.07 -3.25
CA GLU A 153 17.67 -17.87 -3.93
C GLU A 153 16.54 -18.31 -3.00
N ASP A 154 15.53 -17.45 -2.86
CA ASP A 154 14.37 -17.77 -2.05
C ASP A 154 13.70 -19.01 -2.65
N PRO A 155 13.51 -20.11 -1.88
CA PRO A 155 12.94 -21.35 -2.39
C PRO A 155 11.58 -21.15 -3.06
N ILE A 156 10.83 -20.10 -2.71
CA ILE A 156 9.55 -19.81 -3.36
C ILE A 156 9.70 -19.44 -4.84
N LEU A 157 10.82 -18.82 -5.23
CA LEU A 157 11.07 -18.45 -6.62
C LEU A 157 11.24 -19.70 -7.48
N ALA A 158 12.01 -20.68 -6.99
CA ALA A 158 12.15 -21.98 -7.64
C ALA A 158 10.82 -22.73 -7.74
N ALA A 159 9.96 -22.65 -6.72
CA ALA A 159 8.62 -23.25 -6.75
C ALA A 159 7.72 -22.58 -7.80
N ILE A 160 7.75 -21.24 -7.91
CA ILE A 160 7.03 -20.48 -8.93
C ILE A 160 7.48 -20.88 -10.34
N ASP A 161 8.79 -20.96 -10.58
CA ASP A 161 9.32 -21.32 -11.90
C ASP A 161 9.03 -22.78 -12.27
N ALA A 162 9.09 -23.71 -11.30
CA ALA A 162 8.69 -25.09 -11.50
C ALA A 162 7.22 -25.21 -11.89
N HIS A 163 6.34 -24.43 -11.25
CA HIS A 163 4.93 -24.37 -11.60
C HIS A 163 4.70 -23.78 -12.99
N ARG A 164 5.36 -22.66 -13.34
CA ARG A 164 5.26 -22.07 -14.70
C ARG A 164 5.65 -23.08 -15.79
N ALA A 165 6.74 -23.82 -15.58
CA ALA A 165 7.20 -24.83 -16.53
C ALA A 165 6.20 -26.00 -16.64
N ALA A 166 5.67 -26.48 -15.50
CA ALA A 166 4.69 -27.56 -15.48
C ALA A 166 3.36 -27.14 -16.13
N TYR A 167 2.89 -25.91 -15.84
CA TYR A 167 1.69 -25.33 -16.44
C TYR A 167 1.84 -25.16 -17.94
N ALA A 168 2.96 -24.61 -18.43
CA ALA A 168 3.21 -24.46 -19.87
C ALA A 168 3.19 -25.81 -20.60
N ALA A 169 3.80 -26.85 -20.01
CA ALA A 169 3.80 -28.20 -20.57
C ALA A 169 2.39 -28.82 -20.61
N TRP A 170 1.62 -28.67 -19.53
CA TRP A 170 0.24 -29.14 -19.47
C TRP A 170 -0.68 -28.37 -20.43
N HIS A 171 -0.53 -27.05 -20.52
CA HIS A 171 -1.36 -26.19 -21.35
C HIS A 171 -1.24 -26.54 -22.85
N LEU A 172 -0.03 -26.78 -23.35
CA LEU A 172 0.19 -27.23 -24.73
C LEU A 172 -0.50 -28.57 -25.02
N LEU A 173 -0.46 -29.50 -24.07
CA LEU A 173 -1.15 -30.79 -24.20
C LEU A 173 -2.67 -30.65 -24.11
N MET A 174 -3.16 -29.74 -23.28
CA MET A 174 -4.59 -29.43 -23.18
C MET A 174 -5.13 -28.90 -24.51
N LEU A 175 -4.39 -28.01 -25.18
CA LEU A 175 -4.74 -27.53 -26.51
C LEU A 175 -4.76 -28.67 -27.54
N ALA A 176 -3.70 -29.50 -27.59
CA ALA A 176 -3.64 -30.63 -28.51
C ALA A 176 -4.76 -31.67 -28.25
N TRP A 177 -5.09 -31.93 -26.98
CA TRP A 177 -6.19 -32.80 -26.60
C TRP A 177 -7.55 -32.23 -27.03
N SER A 178 -7.75 -30.91 -26.91
CA SER A 178 -8.99 -30.25 -27.33
C SER A 178 -9.27 -30.36 -28.83
N ASP A 179 -8.24 -30.61 -29.64
CA ASP A 179 -8.34 -30.83 -31.09
C ASP A 179 -8.64 -32.29 -31.47
N THR A 180 -8.61 -33.23 -30.52
CA THR A 180 -8.90 -34.65 -30.79
C THR A 180 -10.38 -35.00 -30.62
N LEU A 181 -10.87 -35.91 -31.45
CA LEU A 181 -12.26 -36.38 -31.36
C LEU A 181 -12.41 -37.43 -30.25
N ALA A 182 -13.32 -37.19 -29.32
CA ALA A 182 -13.61 -38.13 -28.22
C ALA A 182 -13.91 -39.56 -28.75
N GLY A 183 -13.31 -40.57 -28.09
CA GLY A 183 -13.47 -41.98 -28.45
C GLY A 183 -12.53 -42.48 -29.55
N THR A 184 -11.58 -41.67 -30.00
CA THR A 184 -10.50 -42.10 -30.92
C THR A 184 -9.27 -42.57 -30.13
N PRO A 185 -8.43 -43.47 -30.69
CA PRO A 185 -7.16 -43.84 -30.07
C PRO A 185 -6.24 -42.65 -29.79
N GLU A 186 -6.27 -41.65 -30.67
CA GLU A 186 -5.52 -40.40 -30.52
C GLU A 186 -5.99 -39.60 -29.30
N TYR A 187 -7.31 -39.57 -29.06
CA TYR A 187 -7.89 -38.96 -27.87
C TYR A 187 -7.47 -39.68 -26.58
N GLU A 188 -7.53 -41.01 -26.54
CA GLU A 188 -7.12 -41.80 -25.35
C GLU A 188 -5.63 -41.62 -25.04
N ALA A 189 -4.79 -41.55 -26.07
CA ALA A 189 -3.36 -41.28 -25.94
C ALA A 189 -3.10 -39.85 -25.42
N ALA A 190 -3.78 -38.85 -25.98
CA ALA A 190 -3.68 -37.45 -25.55
C ALA A 190 -4.20 -37.26 -24.11
N GLU A 191 -5.29 -37.94 -23.74
CA GLU A 191 -5.85 -37.92 -22.39
C GLU A 191 -4.87 -38.51 -21.37
N THR A 192 -4.25 -39.64 -21.68
CA THR A 192 -3.26 -40.30 -20.78
C THR A 192 -2.04 -39.41 -20.55
N ILE A 193 -1.51 -38.79 -21.61
CA ILE A 193 -0.37 -37.88 -21.53
C ILE A 193 -0.76 -36.59 -20.78
N GLY A 194 -1.94 -36.03 -21.10
CA GLY A 194 -2.50 -34.85 -20.45
C GLY A 194 -2.73 -35.05 -18.96
N ALA A 195 -3.24 -36.21 -18.54
CA ALA A 195 -3.44 -36.56 -17.13
C ALA A 195 -2.12 -36.56 -16.35
N THR A 196 -1.06 -37.12 -16.92
CA THR A 196 0.27 -37.13 -16.30
C THR A 196 0.85 -35.71 -16.17
N ALA A 197 0.70 -34.88 -17.20
CA ALA A 197 1.15 -33.48 -17.15
C ALA A 197 0.34 -32.64 -16.15
N ARG A 198 -0.98 -32.86 -16.08
CA ARG A 198 -1.87 -32.20 -15.11
C ARG A 198 -1.49 -32.55 -13.67
N LEU A 199 -1.14 -33.80 -13.38
CA LEU A 199 -0.66 -34.19 -12.05
C LEU A 199 0.62 -33.44 -11.66
N ARG A 200 1.57 -33.30 -12.60
CA ARG A 200 2.81 -32.55 -12.38
C ARG A 200 2.57 -31.06 -12.13
N GLU A 201 1.67 -30.43 -12.88
CA GLU A 201 1.26 -29.05 -12.64
C GLU A 201 0.66 -28.89 -11.24
N ARG A 202 -0.26 -29.78 -10.84
CA ARG A 202 -0.88 -29.74 -9.51
C ARG A 202 0.12 -29.92 -8.38
N ASP A 203 1.08 -30.83 -8.54
CA ASP A 203 2.12 -31.05 -7.53
C ASP A 203 3.04 -29.83 -7.41
N ALA A 204 3.37 -29.17 -8.53
CA ALA A 204 4.11 -27.92 -8.52
C ALA A 204 3.31 -26.76 -7.90
N PHE A 205 2.00 -26.69 -8.15
CA PHE A 205 1.12 -25.71 -7.52
C PHE A 205 1.05 -25.89 -6.00
N ARG A 206 0.89 -27.13 -5.52
CA ARG A 206 0.96 -27.45 -4.08
C ARG A 206 2.31 -27.11 -3.46
N ALA A 207 3.40 -27.23 -4.21
CA ALA A 207 4.72 -26.81 -3.75
C ALA A 207 4.76 -25.31 -3.48
N ILE A 208 4.11 -24.47 -4.30
CA ILE A 208 3.97 -23.03 -4.02
C ILE A 208 3.23 -22.80 -2.70
N LEU A 209 2.09 -23.48 -2.51
CA LEU A 209 1.26 -23.31 -1.31
C LEU A 209 1.95 -23.74 -0.01
N THR A 210 2.93 -24.65 -0.09
CA THR A 210 3.65 -25.21 1.07
C THR A 210 5.05 -24.62 1.25
N THR A 211 5.60 -23.93 0.26
CA THR A 211 6.90 -23.27 0.34
C THR A 211 6.75 -21.91 0.99
N ARG A 212 7.51 -21.67 2.06
CA ARG A 212 7.50 -20.37 2.76
C ARG A 212 8.48 -19.42 2.08
N PRO A 213 8.06 -18.21 1.68
CA PRO A 213 9.00 -17.17 1.29
C PRO A 213 9.87 -16.83 2.51
N THR A 214 11.17 -16.75 2.28
CA THR A 214 12.18 -16.46 3.32
C THR A 214 12.77 -15.06 3.18
N THR A 215 12.41 -14.36 2.11
CA THR A 215 12.86 -13.01 1.77
C THR A 215 11.67 -12.13 1.38
N PRO A 216 11.79 -10.80 1.52
CA PRO A 216 10.77 -9.86 1.02
C PRO A 216 10.52 -10.01 -0.49
N ALA A 217 11.58 -10.24 -1.28
CA ALA A 217 11.47 -10.43 -2.73
C ALA A 217 10.68 -11.70 -3.09
N GLY A 218 10.95 -12.82 -2.40
CA GLY A 218 10.18 -14.04 -2.56
C GLY A 218 8.71 -13.87 -2.17
N PHE A 219 8.43 -13.11 -1.11
CA PHE A 219 7.05 -12.79 -0.72
C PHE A 219 6.33 -11.94 -1.77
N ALA A 220 6.97 -10.87 -2.27
CA ALA A 220 6.41 -10.04 -3.32
C ALA A 220 6.13 -10.84 -4.60
N ALA A 221 7.04 -11.73 -4.99
CA ALA A 221 6.85 -12.64 -6.12
C ALA A 221 5.65 -13.57 -5.90
N LEU A 222 5.50 -14.15 -4.71
CA LEU A 222 4.35 -14.97 -4.35
C LEU A 222 3.04 -14.17 -4.39
N ALA A 223 3.01 -12.98 -3.80
CA ALA A 223 1.83 -12.12 -3.73
C ALA A 223 1.37 -11.65 -5.13
N SER A 224 2.30 -11.38 -6.03
CA SER A 224 2.01 -11.04 -7.42
C SER A 224 1.54 -12.25 -8.22
N TYR A 225 2.16 -13.42 -8.03
CA TYR A 225 1.90 -14.61 -8.84
C TYR A 225 0.61 -15.35 -8.47
N LEU A 226 0.32 -15.47 -7.17
CA LEU A 226 -0.75 -16.32 -6.66
C LEU A 226 -2.15 -15.93 -7.17
N PRO A 227 -2.55 -14.65 -7.27
CA PRO A 227 -3.88 -14.28 -7.77
C PRO A 227 -4.14 -14.70 -9.22
N ASP A 228 -3.13 -14.64 -10.09
CA ASP A 228 -3.25 -15.04 -11.49
C ASP A 228 -3.36 -16.56 -11.63
N VAL A 229 -2.52 -17.29 -10.90
CA VAL A 229 -2.57 -18.76 -10.89
C VAL A 229 -3.88 -19.28 -10.30
N MET A 230 -4.38 -18.67 -9.22
CA MET A 230 -5.68 -19.03 -8.64
C MET A 230 -6.84 -18.85 -9.64
N ARG A 231 -6.76 -17.86 -10.53
CA ARG A 231 -7.73 -17.68 -11.62
C ARG A 231 -7.58 -18.72 -12.72
N GLN A 232 -6.36 -19.12 -13.03
CA GLN A 232 -6.06 -20.07 -14.12
C GLN A 232 -6.30 -21.53 -13.74
N SER A 233 -5.88 -21.93 -12.54
CA SER A 233 -5.97 -23.32 -12.08
C SER A 233 -7.35 -23.68 -11.52
N ASN A 234 -8.23 -22.68 -11.30
CA ASN A 234 -9.57 -22.81 -10.72
C ASN A 234 -9.58 -23.83 -9.56
N PRO A 235 -9.10 -23.46 -8.36
CA PRO A 235 -8.84 -24.40 -7.27
C PRO A 235 -10.01 -25.37 -7.12
N ASP A 236 -9.73 -26.66 -7.31
CA ASP A 236 -10.78 -27.68 -7.38
C ASP A 236 -11.48 -27.81 -6.01
N THR A 237 -10.91 -27.23 -4.94
CA THR A 237 -11.38 -27.35 -3.56
C THR A 237 -11.22 -26.06 -2.75
N GLU A 238 -12.13 -25.86 -1.80
CA GLU A 238 -12.05 -24.81 -0.76
C GLU A 238 -10.74 -24.87 0.04
N ALA A 239 -10.20 -26.07 0.25
CA ALA A 239 -8.94 -26.28 0.95
C ALA A 239 -7.73 -25.65 0.23
N GLU A 240 -7.68 -25.69 -1.11
CA GLU A 240 -6.61 -25.06 -1.89
C GLU A 240 -6.70 -23.52 -1.84
N ALA A 241 -7.92 -22.98 -1.85
CA ALA A 241 -8.13 -21.54 -1.70
C ALA A 241 -7.75 -21.02 -0.30
N LEU A 242 -8.08 -21.76 0.76
CA LEU A 242 -7.66 -21.44 2.13
C LEU A 242 -6.15 -21.54 2.30
N ALA A 243 -5.51 -22.57 1.71
CA ALA A 243 -4.05 -22.72 1.74
C ALA A 243 -3.33 -21.53 1.06
N ALA A 244 -3.88 -21.00 -0.03
CA ALA A 244 -3.34 -19.81 -0.69
C ALA A 244 -3.41 -18.55 0.21
N LEU A 245 -4.52 -18.35 0.91
CA LEU A 245 -4.67 -17.26 1.88
C LEU A 245 -3.74 -17.44 3.08
N ASP A 246 -3.59 -18.66 3.59
CA ASP A 246 -2.68 -18.98 4.69
C ASP A 246 -1.21 -18.76 4.30
N ALA A 247 -0.83 -19.08 3.06
CA ALA A 247 0.52 -18.80 2.54
C ALA A 247 0.81 -17.29 2.50
N LEU A 248 -0.14 -16.48 2.00
CA LEU A 248 -0.03 -15.02 2.01
C LEU A 248 0.04 -14.48 3.44
N ARG A 249 -0.85 -14.93 4.32
CA ARG A 249 -0.87 -14.53 5.73
C ARG A 249 0.43 -14.89 6.45
N ALA A 250 0.95 -16.09 6.25
CA ALA A 250 2.20 -16.55 6.86
C ALA A 250 3.38 -15.69 6.38
N GLY A 251 3.42 -15.33 5.09
CA GLY A 251 4.44 -14.43 4.55
C GLY A 251 4.33 -13.00 5.10
N VAL A 252 3.13 -12.46 5.28
CA VAL A 252 2.96 -11.15 5.96
C VAL A 252 3.44 -11.21 7.41
N MET A 253 3.17 -12.30 8.12
CA MET A 253 3.57 -12.46 9.53
C MET A 253 5.08 -12.67 9.70
N SER A 254 5.74 -13.41 8.80
CA SER A 254 7.20 -13.56 8.83
C SER A 254 7.90 -12.21 8.61
N LEU A 255 7.38 -11.36 7.73
CA LEU A 255 7.89 -10.00 7.52
C LEU A 255 7.57 -9.04 8.68
N ARG A 256 6.44 -9.23 9.39
CA ARG A 256 6.07 -8.40 10.55
C ARG A 256 6.91 -8.67 11.79
N LEU A 257 7.37 -9.90 12.01
CA LEU A 257 8.22 -10.26 13.15
C LEU A 257 9.59 -9.56 13.12
N GLU A 258 10.07 -9.14 11.95
CA GLU A 258 11.28 -8.31 11.84
C GLU A 258 10.99 -6.82 12.06
N ALA A 259 9.76 -6.35 11.80
CA ALA A 259 9.38 -4.94 11.95
C ALA A 259 8.84 -4.58 13.35
N ALA A 260 8.35 -5.56 14.12
CA ALA A 260 7.61 -5.37 15.36
C ALA A 260 8.42 -5.61 16.65
N SER A 261 9.67 -5.12 16.71
CA SER A 261 10.40 -4.99 17.99
C SER A 261 10.01 -3.74 18.79
N ALA A 262 8.82 -3.18 18.55
CA ALA A 262 8.24 -2.07 19.30
C ALA A 262 6.90 -2.52 19.88
N ASP A 263 6.79 -2.49 21.21
CA ASP A 263 5.61 -2.94 21.94
C ASP A 263 4.36 -2.13 21.55
N PRO A 264 3.26 -2.78 21.13
CA PRO A 264 2.01 -2.08 20.87
C PRO A 264 1.36 -1.66 22.19
N VAL A 265 1.52 -0.39 22.54
CA VAL A 265 0.76 0.27 23.60
C VAL A 265 -0.63 0.64 23.07
N ALA A 266 -1.67 -0.10 23.47
CA ALA A 266 -2.95 0.41 24.02
C ALA A 266 -4.14 -0.58 23.88
N THR A 267 -4.52 -1.11 25.04
CA THR A 267 -5.88 -1.40 25.58
C THR A 267 -6.87 -2.24 24.76
N ALA A 268 -6.90 -3.53 25.08
CA ALA A 268 -7.93 -4.50 24.68
C ALA A 268 -9.34 -4.20 25.26
N GLU A 269 -9.46 -3.41 26.33
CA GLU A 269 -10.75 -3.17 27.00
C GLU A 269 -11.67 -2.17 26.25
N ALA A 270 -11.14 -1.30 25.39
CA ALA A 270 -11.95 -0.37 24.60
C ALA A 270 -12.61 -1.01 23.36
N ARG A 271 -12.24 -2.25 23.00
CA ARG A 271 -12.72 -2.94 21.79
C ARG A 271 -14.04 -3.69 21.96
N SER A 272 -14.55 -3.84 23.18
CA SER A 272 -15.66 -4.76 23.47
C SER A 272 -17.07 -4.19 23.21
N LYS A 273 -17.24 -2.88 22.95
CA LYS A 273 -18.56 -2.25 22.80
C LYS A 273 -18.72 -1.28 21.64
N THR A 274 -17.65 -1.02 20.90
CA THR A 274 -17.62 -0.01 19.84
C THR A 274 -17.98 -0.68 18.52
N ASP A 275 -18.96 -0.13 17.80
CA ASP A 275 -19.30 -0.60 16.46
C ASP A 275 -18.05 -0.52 15.55
N ASN A 276 -17.89 -1.44 14.61
CA ASN A 276 -16.71 -1.50 13.74
C ASN A 276 -16.53 -0.19 12.94
N VAL A 277 -17.64 0.44 12.56
CA VAL A 277 -17.68 1.74 11.87
C VAL A 277 -17.03 2.85 12.73
N ASP A 278 -17.30 2.85 14.04
CA ASP A 278 -16.71 3.81 14.96
C ASP A 278 -15.20 3.54 15.16
N LEU A 279 -14.76 2.28 15.14
CA LEU A 279 -13.34 1.95 15.21
C LEU A 279 -12.57 2.42 13.98
N ALA A 280 -13.14 2.28 12.78
CA ALA A 280 -12.53 2.74 11.53
C ALA A 280 -12.37 4.26 11.54
N ARG A 281 -13.42 4.98 11.95
CA ARG A 281 -13.40 6.45 12.12
C ARG A 281 -12.37 6.89 13.16
N LEU A 282 -12.39 6.33 14.35
CA LEU A 282 -11.43 6.65 15.42
C LEU A 282 -9.98 6.36 15.00
N SER A 283 -9.75 5.29 14.22
CA SER A 283 -8.43 5.02 13.66
C SER A 283 -8.03 6.05 12.61
N ALA A 284 -8.95 6.49 11.75
CA ALA A 284 -8.70 7.54 10.79
C ALA A 284 -8.37 8.88 11.47
N GLU A 285 -9.04 9.22 12.58
CA GLU A 285 -8.83 10.45 13.36
C GLU A 285 -7.41 10.58 13.96
N GLN A 286 -6.69 9.48 14.13
CA GLN A 286 -5.31 9.49 14.66
C GLN A 286 -4.29 10.09 13.70
N ILE A 287 -4.64 10.27 12.43
CA ILE A 287 -3.75 10.87 11.43
C ILE A 287 -3.80 12.41 11.57
N ASP A 288 -2.68 13.01 11.95
CA ASP A 288 -2.54 14.47 11.96
C ASP A 288 -2.24 14.98 10.54
N LEU A 289 -3.16 15.78 10.01
CA LEU A 289 -3.09 16.36 8.67
C LEU A 289 -2.63 17.83 8.69
N SER A 290 -2.55 18.45 9.87
CA SER A 290 -2.37 19.90 10.01
C SER A 290 -1.01 20.40 9.49
N ALA A 291 0.00 19.54 9.52
CA ALA A 291 1.36 19.86 9.08
C ALA A 291 1.59 19.70 7.57
N LEU A 292 0.58 19.24 6.81
CA LEU A 292 0.71 18.97 5.39
C LEU A 292 0.25 20.17 4.55
N ASP A 293 0.94 20.40 3.43
CA ASP A 293 0.51 21.37 2.41
C ASP A 293 -0.58 20.79 1.49
N VAL A 294 -1.16 21.63 0.64
CA VAL A 294 -2.26 21.25 -0.27
C VAL A 294 -1.89 20.10 -1.19
N PHE A 295 -0.69 20.10 -1.76
CA PHE A 295 -0.24 19.05 -2.69
C PHE A 295 -0.01 17.72 -1.98
N GLN A 296 0.58 17.75 -0.78
CA GLN A 296 0.76 16.57 0.06
C GLN A 296 -0.59 15.96 0.47
N LEU A 297 -1.56 16.81 0.84
CA LEU A 297 -2.91 16.37 1.15
C LEU A 297 -3.59 15.74 -0.07
N SER A 298 -3.44 16.34 -1.25
CA SER A 298 -4.00 15.81 -2.50
C SER A 298 -3.38 14.46 -2.90
N GLY A 299 -2.05 14.34 -2.85
CA GLY A 299 -1.38 13.07 -3.12
C GLY A 299 -1.80 11.96 -2.15
N LEU A 300 -2.02 12.28 -0.87
CA LEU A 300 -2.60 11.32 0.08
C LEU A 300 -4.06 10.96 -0.27
N PHE A 301 -4.84 11.91 -0.75
CA PHE A 301 -6.23 11.67 -1.13
C PHE A 301 -6.32 10.64 -2.27
N GLU A 302 -5.49 10.77 -3.30
CA GLU A 302 -5.41 9.80 -4.40
C GLU A 302 -4.93 8.42 -3.93
N ALA A 303 -3.89 8.37 -3.08
CA ALA A 303 -3.39 7.11 -2.54
C ALA A 303 -4.47 6.34 -1.74
N TYR A 304 -5.19 7.04 -0.87
CA TYR A 304 -6.27 6.43 -0.07
C TYR A 304 -7.49 6.05 -0.91
N GLN A 305 -7.72 6.73 -2.04
CA GLN A 305 -8.73 6.32 -3.00
C GLN A 305 -8.41 4.94 -3.59
N VAL A 306 -7.18 4.74 -4.08
CA VAL A 306 -6.75 3.45 -4.63
C VAL A 306 -6.84 2.35 -3.57
N ALA A 307 -6.41 2.66 -2.34
CA ALA A 307 -6.51 1.73 -1.23
C ALA A 307 -7.96 1.33 -0.94
N ARG A 308 -8.89 2.30 -0.89
CA ARG A 308 -10.32 2.04 -0.65
C ARG A 308 -10.90 1.07 -1.69
N PHE A 309 -10.72 1.35 -2.98
CA PHE A 309 -11.24 0.47 -4.05
C PHE A 309 -10.65 -0.94 -4.00
N SER A 310 -9.38 -1.03 -3.62
CA SER A 310 -8.72 -2.33 -3.46
C SER A 310 -9.39 -3.15 -2.35
N TRP A 311 -9.70 -2.53 -1.21
CA TRP A 311 -10.36 -3.20 -0.09
C TRP A 311 -11.83 -3.53 -0.36
N GLU A 312 -12.58 -2.64 -1.01
CA GLU A 312 -13.93 -2.92 -1.49
C GLU A 312 -13.93 -4.17 -2.40
N GLY A 313 -12.97 -4.24 -3.33
CA GLY A 313 -12.81 -5.38 -4.22
C GLY A 313 -12.50 -6.71 -3.52
N VAL A 314 -11.91 -6.68 -2.32
CA VAL A 314 -11.69 -7.86 -1.46
C VAL A 314 -12.96 -8.19 -0.68
N GLU A 315 -13.63 -7.19 -0.09
CA GLU A 315 -14.87 -7.38 0.65
C GLU A 315 -15.96 -8.05 -0.19
N GLN A 316 -16.07 -7.69 -1.48
CA GLN A 316 -17.10 -8.24 -2.37
C GLN A 316 -16.84 -9.69 -2.84
N ARG A 317 -15.74 -10.33 -2.44
CA ARG A 317 -15.40 -11.70 -2.90
C ARG A 317 -16.18 -12.77 -2.15
N PRO A 318 -16.53 -13.90 -2.78
CA PRO A 318 -17.27 -14.97 -2.11
C PRO A 318 -16.65 -15.47 -0.81
N TYR A 319 -15.31 -15.52 -0.72
CA TYR A 319 -14.59 -15.94 0.50
C TYR A 319 -14.62 -14.92 1.65
N SER A 320 -15.07 -13.70 1.39
CA SER A 320 -15.30 -12.70 2.44
C SER A 320 -16.63 -12.94 3.16
N PHE A 321 -17.41 -13.92 2.71
CA PHE A 321 -18.71 -14.28 3.29
C PHE A 321 -18.80 -15.76 3.64
N GLU A 322 -19.36 -16.06 4.81
CA GLU A 322 -19.80 -17.39 5.18
C GLU A 322 -21.28 -17.56 4.81
N ARG A 323 -21.64 -18.76 4.37
CA ARG A 323 -23.01 -19.08 4.00
C ARG A 323 -23.82 -19.38 5.27
N GLY A 324 -24.57 -18.39 5.75
CA GLY A 324 -25.48 -18.55 6.88
C GLY A 324 -26.65 -19.50 6.59
N THR A 325 -27.19 -20.12 7.63
CA THR A 325 -28.41 -20.96 7.56
C THR A 325 -29.67 -20.16 7.20
N ASP A 326 -29.62 -18.84 7.33
CA ASP A 326 -30.72 -17.88 7.20
C ASP A 326 -30.79 -17.18 5.82
N ARG A 327 -30.05 -17.66 4.82
CA ARG A 327 -29.83 -16.99 3.51
C ARG A 327 -29.11 -15.63 3.62
N LEU A 328 -28.77 -15.16 4.83
CA LEU A 328 -27.96 -13.96 4.99
C LEU A 328 -26.48 -14.34 4.82
N ARG A 329 -25.74 -13.43 4.16
CA ARG A 329 -24.28 -13.54 4.03
C ARG A 329 -23.67 -12.87 5.25
N HIS A 330 -22.94 -13.65 6.05
CA HIS A 330 -22.20 -13.13 7.20
C HIS A 330 -20.76 -12.92 6.78
N LEU A 331 -20.13 -11.81 7.17
CA LEU A 331 -18.72 -11.58 6.84
C LEU A 331 -17.83 -12.59 7.58
N THR A 332 -16.91 -13.22 6.86
CA THR A 332 -15.77 -13.93 7.48
C THR A 332 -14.89 -12.93 8.22
N ASP A 333 -13.92 -13.41 9.01
CA ASP A 333 -12.95 -12.52 9.64
C ASP A 333 -12.13 -11.72 8.61
N LEU A 334 -11.83 -12.31 7.45
CA LEU A 334 -11.21 -11.59 6.33
C LEU A 334 -12.14 -10.50 5.78
N GLY A 335 -13.43 -10.82 5.58
CA GLY A 335 -14.43 -9.85 5.15
C GLY A 335 -14.58 -8.68 6.13
N LYS A 336 -14.54 -8.94 7.44
CA LYS A 336 -14.57 -7.90 8.48
C LYS A 336 -13.34 -6.99 8.43
N ILE A 337 -12.15 -7.55 8.21
CA ILE A 337 -10.91 -6.77 8.07
C ILE A 337 -10.94 -5.91 6.81
N ALA A 338 -11.33 -6.50 5.66
CA ALA A 338 -11.43 -5.78 4.40
C ALA A 338 -12.39 -4.60 4.51
N ARG A 339 -13.58 -4.83 5.07
CA ARG A 339 -14.56 -3.78 5.36
C ARG A 339 -14.02 -2.70 6.29
N PHE A 340 -13.34 -3.09 7.38
CA PHE A 340 -12.74 -2.12 8.30
C PHE A 340 -11.73 -1.21 7.60
N GLU A 341 -10.84 -1.75 6.77
CA GLU A 341 -9.84 -0.95 6.05
C GLU A 341 -10.45 -0.09 4.92
N GLU A 342 -11.50 -0.58 4.26
CA GLU A 342 -12.30 0.18 3.29
C GLU A 342 -13.01 1.38 3.94
N GLU A 343 -13.69 1.15 5.08
CA GLU A 343 -14.33 2.20 5.87
C GLU A 343 -13.29 3.19 6.42
N ARG A 344 -12.14 2.70 6.91
CA ARG A 344 -11.06 3.55 7.41
C ARG A 344 -10.47 4.44 6.31
N ALA A 345 -10.20 3.88 5.14
CA ALA A 345 -9.71 4.64 4.00
C ALA A 345 -10.73 5.73 3.59
N SER A 346 -12.02 5.40 3.58
CA SER A 346 -13.10 6.36 3.32
C SER A 346 -13.11 7.52 4.30
N TRP A 347 -12.96 7.25 5.61
CA TRP A 347 -12.88 8.30 6.62
C TRP A 347 -11.63 9.17 6.47
N ILE A 348 -10.48 8.59 6.12
CA ILE A 348 -9.25 9.35 5.88
C ILE A 348 -9.41 10.27 4.67
N MET A 349 -9.98 9.77 3.57
CA MET A 349 -10.27 10.59 2.39
C MET A 349 -11.17 11.77 2.73
N HIS A 350 -12.23 11.56 3.51
CA HIS A 350 -13.13 12.64 3.93
C HIS A 350 -12.41 13.69 4.80
N ARG A 351 -11.52 13.27 5.69
CA ARG A 351 -10.71 14.21 6.50
C ARG A 351 -9.72 14.99 5.65
N LEU A 352 -9.07 14.35 4.68
CA LEU A 352 -8.17 15.00 3.73
C LEU A 352 -8.92 16.07 2.93
N GLU A 353 -10.11 15.74 2.42
CA GLU A 353 -10.99 16.68 1.74
C GLU A 353 -11.32 17.90 2.62
N GLN A 354 -11.82 17.67 3.84
CA GLN A 354 -12.15 18.76 4.77
C GLN A 354 -10.93 19.65 5.06
N GLU A 355 -9.77 19.05 5.24
CA GLU A 355 -8.53 19.77 5.47
C GLU A 355 -8.15 20.62 4.25
N ILE A 356 -8.14 20.05 3.04
CA ILE A 356 -7.83 20.74 1.77
C ILE A 356 -8.78 21.92 1.56
N VAL A 357 -10.08 21.73 1.74
CA VAL A 357 -11.11 22.78 1.57
C VAL A 357 -10.94 23.90 2.60
N SER A 358 -10.44 23.60 3.80
CA SER A 358 -10.21 24.60 4.83
C SER A 358 -8.98 25.49 4.56
N ARG A 359 -8.08 25.07 3.65
CA ARG A 359 -6.88 25.83 3.32
C ARG A 359 -7.22 27.00 2.40
N LYS A 360 -6.59 28.15 2.69
CA LYS A 360 -6.58 29.28 1.78
C LYS A 360 -5.45 29.04 0.77
N PRO A 361 -5.71 28.97 -0.54
CA PRO A 361 -4.65 28.79 -1.52
C PRO A 361 -3.69 29.98 -1.47
N GLU A 362 -2.39 29.68 -1.52
CA GLU A 362 -1.33 30.69 -1.55
C GLU A 362 -1.09 31.23 -2.96
N ASP A 363 -1.35 30.40 -3.98
CA ASP A 363 -1.18 30.69 -5.39
C ASP A 363 -2.28 30.04 -6.24
N GLU A 364 -2.18 30.20 -7.56
CA GLU A 364 -3.10 29.64 -8.55
C GLU A 364 -2.99 28.11 -8.64
N GLU A 365 -1.79 27.55 -8.51
CA GLU A 365 -1.57 26.10 -8.60
C GLU A 365 -2.24 25.36 -7.42
N GLN A 366 -2.09 25.86 -6.19
CA GLN A 366 -2.81 25.32 -5.03
C GLN A 366 -4.32 25.51 -5.15
N ARG A 367 -4.77 26.61 -5.74
CA ARG A 367 -6.21 26.84 -6.00
C ARG A 367 -6.75 25.75 -6.93
N ASP A 368 -6.03 25.47 -8.01
CA ASP A 368 -6.44 24.48 -9.02
C ASP A 368 -6.42 23.07 -8.44
N GLU A 369 -5.43 22.76 -7.60
CA GLU A 369 -5.35 21.49 -6.88
C GLU A 369 -6.54 21.30 -5.92
N ILE A 370 -6.89 22.33 -5.14
CA ILE A 370 -8.09 22.33 -4.28
C ILE A 370 -9.35 22.12 -5.13
N LEU A 371 -9.47 22.79 -6.27
CA LEU A 371 -10.62 22.64 -7.17
C LEU A 371 -10.70 21.23 -7.77
N MET A 372 -9.57 20.64 -8.16
CA MET A 372 -9.50 19.28 -8.68
C MET A 372 -10.01 18.28 -7.64
N VAL A 373 -9.47 18.30 -6.41
CA VAL A 373 -9.87 17.37 -5.35
C VAL A 373 -11.36 17.51 -5.00
N ARG A 374 -11.86 18.76 -4.86
CA ARG A 374 -13.29 19.01 -4.61
C ARG A 374 -14.17 18.47 -5.74
N THR A 375 -13.76 18.66 -6.99
CA THR A 375 -14.51 18.19 -8.15
C THR A 375 -14.54 16.66 -8.21
N GLN A 376 -13.40 16.01 -8.03
CA GLN A 376 -13.30 14.55 -7.98
C GLN A 376 -14.22 13.97 -6.90
N GLN A 377 -14.27 14.60 -5.73
CA GLN A 377 -15.12 14.16 -4.63
C GLN A 377 -16.61 14.29 -4.95
N GLU A 378 -17.07 15.44 -5.46
CA GLU A 378 -18.47 15.65 -5.84
C GLU A 378 -18.95 14.59 -6.85
N PHE A 379 -18.13 14.27 -7.86
CA PHE A 379 -18.46 13.20 -8.79
C PHE A 379 -18.52 11.82 -8.13
N ARG A 380 -17.70 11.54 -7.12
CA ARG A 380 -17.69 10.23 -6.44
C ARG A 380 -18.86 10.06 -5.48
N CYS A 381 -19.09 11.05 -4.62
CA CYS A 381 -20.13 10.99 -3.60
C CYS A 381 -21.51 11.14 -4.23
N ASN A 382 -21.63 12.02 -5.23
CA ASN A 382 -22.93 12.47 -5.70
C ASN A 382 -23.20 12.22 -7.19
N ALA A 383 -22.25 11.63 -7.92
CA ALA A 383 -22.31 11.39 -9.38
C ALA A 383 -22.46 12.66 -10.25
N ARG A 384 -22.47 13.86 -9.64
CA ARG A 384 -22.54 15.18 -10.28
C ARG A 384 -22.11 16.25 -9.28
N ILE A 385 -21.70 17.42 -9.77
CA ILE A 385 -21.35 18.57 -8.94
C ILE A 385 -22.64 19.24 -8.43
N HIS A 386 -22.90 19.11 -7.12
CA HIS A 386 -24.05 19.75 -6.46
C HIS A 386 -23.72 21.12 -5.86
N ASP A 387 -22.47 21.33 -5.49
CA ASP A 387 -22.01 22.59 -4.93
C ASP A 387 -21.95 23.67 -6.02
N ASN A 388 -22.94 24.57 -6.00
CA ASN A 388 -23.01 25.70 -6.92
C ASN A 388 -21.80 26.64 -6.78
N ALA A 389 -21.19 26.74 -5.60
CA ALA A 389 -19.99 27.55 -5.41
C ALA A 389 -18.81 26.93 -6.17
N LEU A 390 -18.64 25.60 -6.05
CA LEU A 390 -17.63 24.86 -6.81
C LEU A 390 -17.82 25.02 -8.33
N LEU A 391 -19.07 24.92 -8.83
CA LEU A 391 -19.35 25.14 -10.26
C LEU A 391 -18.98 26.55 -10.74
N VAL A 392 -19.24 27.57 -9.92
CA VAL A 392 -18.87 28.97 -10.22
C VAL A 392 -17.35 29.12 -10.23
N ASP A 393 -16.65 28.49 -9.30
CA ASP A 393 -15.19 28.53 -9.24
C ASP A 393 -14.56 27.83 -10.46
N ILE A 394 -15.06 26.65 -10.85
CA ILE A 394 -14.64 25.95 -12.08
C ILE A 394 -14.92 26.80 -13.33
N ALA A 395 -16.11 27.39 -13.43
CA ALA A 395 -16.48 28.18 -14.60
C ALA A 395 -15.62 29.45 -14.75
N ARG A 396 -15.25 30.08 -13.62
CA ARG A 396 -14.35 31.24 -13.61
C ARG A 396 -12.97 30.88 -14.12
N ASP A 397 -12.48 29.70 -13.74
CA ASP A 397 -11.16 29.19 -14.13
C ASP A 397 -11.07 28.92 -15.64
N TRP A 398 -12.14 28.38 -16.23
CA TRP A 398 -12.20 28.06 -17.67
C TRP A 398 -12.47 29.23 -18.62
N THR A 399 -12.77 30.42 -18.10
CA THR A 399 -13.11 31.60 -18.94
C THR A 399 -11.97 32.61 -19.12
N VAL A 400 -10.81 32.35 -18.52
CA VAL A 400 -9.56 33.09 -18.73
C VAL A 400 -8.75 32.42 -19.83
#